data_AF-A0A915CZK5-F1
#
_entry.id   AF-A0A915CZK5-F1
#
_cell.length_a   1.000
_cell.length_b   1.000
_cell.length_c   1.000
_cell.angle_alpha   90.00
_cell.angle_beta   90.00
_cell.angle_gamma   90.00
#
_symmetry.space_group_name_H-M   'P 1'
#
loop_
_entity.id
_entity.type
_entity.pdbx_description
1 polymer ?
#
loop_
_entity_poly.entity_id
_entity_poly.type
_entity_poly.pdbx_seq_one_letter_code
_entity_poly.pdbx_strand_id
1 'polypeptide(L)'
;MIPVGGGPTDKDTLWALVYAQLESTDKKTGRRNFRHSYAYAFQGFYGSDGAVMIAWLANWVDWDHIVDFETAMTLPRQVLLGADRKSILTPPVDQVVSLRDRVLDKMLFLRGQLISLPNGTAEIKLLIDPNYKGSIRLSLVHPTLKNPVPGVEISQQGLEIISGAVDKSKQQAIEVYADGGLTTGTARLLGNQKFTQMQLSGELAAITGADVWSLKAAEMRGKYINPQS
;
A
#
# COMPACT_ATOMS: atom_id res chain seq x y z
N MET A 1 -13.27 -5.28 -17.47
CA MET A 1 -12.94 -6.67 -17.10
C MET A 1 -11.50 -6.93 -17.48
N ILE A 2 -10.77 -7.75 -16.71
CA ILE A 2 -9.36 -8.08 -16.97
C ILE A 2 -9.20 -9.62 -16.95
N PRO A 3 -8.45 -10.22 -17.90
CA PRO A 3 -8.26 -11.67 -17.91
C PRO A 3 -7.32 -12.08 -16.77
N VAL A 4 -7.59 -13.23 -16.13
CA VAL A 4 -6.82 -13.78 -15.02
C VAL A 4 -6.65 -15.29 -15.20
N GLY A 5 -5.44 -15.79 -14.92
CA GLY A 5 -5.11 -17.21 -15.03
C GLY A 5 -4.89 -17.73 -16.47
N GLY A 6 -4.91 -16.85 -17.47
CA GLY A 6 -4.68 -17.18 -18.88
C GLY A 6 -4.73 -15.91 -19.77
N GLY A 7 -4.42 -16.07 -21.05
CA GLY A 7 -4.45 -14.97 -22.02
C GLY A 7 -5.87 -14.63 -22.51
N PRO A 8 -6.11 -13.44 -23.08
CA PRO A 8 -7.45 -13.01 -23.48
C PRO A 8 -8.09 -13.87 -24.57
N THR A 9 -7.30 -14.66 -25.31
CA THR A 9 -7.76 -15.59 -26.35
C THR A 9 -7.81 -17.04 -25.89
N ASP A 10 -7.36 -17.35 -24.67
CA ASP A 10 -7.42 -18.69 -24.11
C ASP A 10 -8.84 -18.99 -23.61
N LYS A 11 -9.37 -20.15 -24.00
CA LYS A 11 -10.72 -20.62 -23.66
C LYS A 11 -10.90 -20.89 -22.17
N ASP A 12 -9.81 -21.19 -21.46
CA ASP A 12 -9.84 -21.55 -20.04
C ASP A 12 -9.58 -20.33 -19.12
N THR A 13 -9.44 -19.13 -19.73
CA THR A 13 -9.25 -17.85 -19.03
C THR A 13 -10.46 -17.46 -18.21
N LEU A 14 -10.22 -17.12 -16.96
CA LEU A 14 -11.21 -16.46 -16.11
C LEU A 14 -11.11 -14.95 -16.28
N TRP A 15 -12.20 -14.24 -15.99
CA TRP A 15 -12.26 -12.80 -16.11
C TRP A 15 -12.67 -12.16 -14.80
N ALA A 16 -11.88 -11.21 -14.34
CA ALA A 16 -12.19 -10.42 -13.16
C ALA A 16 -12.90 -9.11 -13.56
N LEU A 17 -14.05 -8.86 -12.94
CA LEU A 17 -14.70 -7.54 -12.95
C LEU A 17 -14.27 -6.80 -11.67
N VAL A 18 -13.42 -5.79 -11.84
CA VAL A 18 -13.05 -4.86 -10.77
C VAL A 18 -13.90 -3.61 -10.92
N TYR A 19 -14.60 -3.24 -9.84
CA TYR A 19 -15.45 -2.07 -9.82
C TYR A 19 -15.49 -1.50 -8.40
N ALA A 20 -15.88 -0.24 -8.29
CA ALA A 20 -16.10 0.41 -7.02
C ALA A 20 -17.59 0.70 -6.83
N GLN A 21 -18.06 0.61 -5.58
CA GLN A 21 -19.44 0.93 -5.24
C GLN A 21 -19.50 2.28 -4.52
N LEU A 22 -20.04 3.28 -5.20
CA LEU A 22 -20.33 4.59 -4.60
C LEU A 22 -21.55 4.47 -3.66
N GLU A 23 -21.49 5.19 -2.54
CA GLU A 23 -22.60 5.38 -1.57
C GLU A 23 -23.15 4.10 -0.94
N SER A 24 -22.44 3.00 -1.09
CA SER A 24 -22.87 1.71 -0.60
C SER A 24 -22.59 1.56 0.90
N THR A 25 -23.45 0.78 1.55
CA THR A 25 -23.30 0.39 2.95
C THR A 25 -23.10 -1.11 2.99
N ASP A 26 -22.03 -1.56 3.62
CA ASP A 26 -21.84 -2.98 3.88
C ASP A 26 -22.95 -3.45 4.84
N LYS A 27 -23.78 -4.39 4.39
CA LYS A 27 -24.97 -4.83 5.13
C LYS A 27 -24.63 -5.55 6.45
N LYS A 28 -23.44 -6.15 6.55
CA LYS A 28 -23.03 -6.92 7.74
C LYS A 28 -22.47 -6.03 8.83
N THR A 29 -21.75 -4.97 8.45
CA THR A 29 -21.01 -4.09 9.36
C THR A 29 -21.63 -2.71 9.51
N GLY A 30 -22.58 -2.34 8.65
CA GLY A 30 -23.18 -1.01 8.59
C GLY A 30 -22.23 0.09 8.12
N ARG A 31 -21.01 -0.26 7.69
CA ARG A 31 -19.99 0.71 7.25
C ARG A 31 -20.36 1.26 5.87
N ARG A 32 -20.41 2.59 5.75
CA ARG A 32 -20.55 3.27 4.44
C ARG A 32 -19.19 3.30 3.73
N ASN A 33 -19.17 2.91 2.46
CA ASN A 33 -17.96 2.82 1.61
C ASN A 33 -17.28 4.18 1.35
N PHE A 34 -17.88 5.28 1.78
CA PHE A 34 -17.26 6.62 1.72
C PHE A 34 -16.30 6.96 2.84
N ARG A 35 -16.10 6.09 3.85
CA ARG A 35 -15.24 6.50 4.97
C ARG A 35 -13.75 6.25 4.75
N HIS A 36 -13.24 5.12 4.27
CA HIS A 36 -11.78 4.92 4.24
C HIS A 36 -11.27 3.89 3.21
N SER A 37 -11.44 4.15 1.90
CA SER A 37 -10.54 3.54 0.89
C SER A 37 -9.81 4.65 0.15
N TYR A 38 -8.49 4.65 0.27
CA TYR A 38 -7.62 5.59 -0.45
C TYR A 38 -7.18 5.06 -1.81
N ALA A 39 -7.50 3.82 -2.17
CA ALA A 39 -7.30 3.31 -3.54
C ALA A 39 -8.64 3.29 -4.26
N TYR A 40 -8.76 4.05 -5.34
CA TYR A 40 -9.99 4.18 -6.13
C TYR A 40 -9.71 4.24 -7.63
N ALA A 41 -10.77 4.15 -8.45
CA ALA A 41 -10.70 4.26 -9.90
C ALA A 41 -9.65 3.31 -10.51
N PHE A 42 -9.69 2.04 -10.08
CA PHE A 42 -8.79 1.02 -10.61
C PHE A 42 -8.94 0.92 -12.12
N GLN A 43 -7.81 1.03 -12.83
CA GLN A 43 -7.71 0.74 -14.24
C GLN A 43 -6.71 -0.39 -14.45
N GLY A 44 -7.13 -1.39 -15.23
CA GLY A 44 -6.32 -2.55 -15.55
C GLY A 44 -5.94 -2.60 -17.03
N PHE A 45 -4.77 -3.16 -17.32
CA PHE A 45 -4.26 -3.44 -18.65
C PHE A 45 -3.66 -4.85 -18.69
N TYR A 46 -3.67 -5.46 -19.87
CA TYR A 46 -3.06 -6.77 -20.10
C TYR A 46 -1.92 -6.62 -21.09
N GLY A 47 -0.74 -7.14 -20.75
CA GLY A 47 0.46 -7.08 -21.57
C GLY A 47 1.25 -8.40 -21.57
N SER A 48 2.51 -8.35 -21.98
CA SER A 48 3.43 -9.50 -21.96
C SER A 48 3.59 -10.10 -20.57
N ASP A 49 3.55 -9.24 -19.55
CA ASP A 49 3.79 -9.61 -18.16
C ASP A 49 2.49 -10.00 -17.44
N GLY A 50 1.42 -10.21 -18.21
CA GLY A 50 0.09 -10.54 -17.73
C GLY A 50 -0.77 -9.31 -17.42
N ALA A 51 -1.74 -9.52 -16.54
CA ALA A 51 -2.67 -8.51 -16.10
C ALA A 51 -2.05 -7.63 -15.01
N VAL A 52 -2.09 -6.31 -15.20
CA VAL A 52 -1.61 -5.30 -14.26
C VAL A 52 -2.71 -4.28 -14.04
N MET A 53 -2.78 -3.73 -12.83
CA MET A 53 -3.68 -2.63 -12.50
C MET A 53 -2.98 -1.55 -11.68
N ILE A 54 -3.55 -0.36 -11.75
CA ILE A 54 -3.15 0.79 -10.96
C ILE A 54 -4.41 1.52 -10.47
N ALA A 55 -4.35 2.12 -9.29
CA ALA A 55 -5.44 2.90 -8.74
C ALA A 55 -4.96 4.31 -8.39
N TRP A 56 -5.90 5.23 -8.42
CA TRP A 56 -5.73 6.57 -7.90
C TRP A 56 -5.65 6.54 -6.37
N LEU A 57 -4.65 7.24 -5.81
CA LEU A 57 -4.57 7.51 -4.38
C LEU A 57 -5.56 8.61 -4.02
N ALA A 58 -6.81 8.21 -3.85
CA ALA A 58 -7.94 9.11 -3.76
C ALA A 58 -7.85 10.02 -2.54
N ASN A 59 -8.01 11.31 -2.77
CA ASN A 59 -7.87 12.37 -1.78
C ASN A 59 -9.21 13.05 -1.49
N TRP A 60 -10.28 12.27 -1.36
CA TRP A 60 -11.66 12.74 -1.16
C TRP A 60 -11.81 13.81 -0.06
N VAL A 61 -11.00 13.74 1.00
CA VAL A 61 -11.01 14.66 2.16
C VAL A 61 -10.44 16.04 1.81
N ASP A 62 -9.62 16.12 0.77
CA ASP A 62 -8.90 17.33 0.33
C ASP A 62 -9.53 17.96 -0.91
N TRP A 63 -10.65 17.41 -1.42
CA TRP A 63 -11.34 18.00 -2.56
C TRP A 63 -11.87 19.39 -2.18
N ASP A 64 -11.26 20.41 -2.79
CA ASP A 64 -11.69 21.80 -2.79
C ASP A 64 -11.77 22.26 -4.26
N HIS A 65 -12.73 23.11 -4.58
CA HIS A 65 -12.93 23.67 -5.91
C HIS A 65 -11.96 24.80 -6.27
N ILE A 66 -11.06 25.19 -5.34
CA ILE A 66 -10.28 26.42 -5.45
C ILE A 66 -8.80 26.18 -5.77
N VAL A 67 -8.22 25.05 -5.35
CA VAL A 67 -6.78 24.80 -5.45
C VAL A 67 -6.52 23.45 -6.10
N ASP A 68 -5.67 23.44 -7.13
CA ASP A 68 -5.14 22.21 -7.71
C ASP A 68 -4.37 21.44 -6.63
N PHE A 69 -4.65 20.15 -6.49
CA PHE A 69 -4.15 19.36 -5.37
C PHE A 69 -3.22 18.25 -5.85
N GLU A 70 -2.09 18.11 -5.16
CA GLU A 70 -1.15 17.04 -5.43
C GLU A 70 -1.83 15.69 -5.27
N THR A 71 -1.68 14.81 -6.25
CA THR A 71 -2.22 13.46 -6.24
C THR A 71 -1.17 12.44 -6.63
N ALA A 72 -1.44 11.17 -6.34
CA ALA A 72 -0.56 10.05 -6.63
C ALA A 72 -1.37 8.86 -7.15
N MET A 73 -0.65 7.86 -7.65
CA MET A 73 -1.20 6.55 -7.94
C MET A 73 -0.65 5.54 -6.92
N THR A 74 -1.34 4.42 -6.72
CA THR A 74 -0.76 3.26 -6.04
C THR A 74 0.46 2.76 -6.81
N LEU A 75 1.29 1.94 -6.16
CA LEU A 75 2.19 1.06 -6.90
C LEU A 75 1.39 0.22 -7.92
N PRO A 76 1.94 -0.04 -9.11
CA PRO A 76 1.32 -0.97 -10.06
C PRO A 76 1.31 -2.38 -9.48
N ARG A 77 0.17 -3.06 -9.62
CA ARG A 77 -0.10 -4.38 -9.04
C ARG A 77 -0.36 -5.39 -10.14
N GLN A 78 0.17 -6.59 -10.00
CA GLN A 78 -0.28 -7.71 -10.84
C GLN A 78 -1.73 -8.07 -10.46
N VAL A 79 -2.44 -8.73 -11.36
CA VAL A 79 -3.75 -9.34 -11.08
C VAL A 79 -3.62 -10.83 -11.35
N LEU A 80 -3.44 -11.60 -10.28
CA LEU A 80 -3.19 -13.03 -10.35
C LEU A 80 -4.41 -13.81 -9.87
N LEU A 81 -4.62 -14.99 -10.46
CA LEU A 81 -5.58 -15.96 -9.95
C LEU A 81 -4.90 -16.81 -8.87
N GLY A 82 -5.49 -16.87 -7.69
CA GLY A 82 -5.02 -17.73 -6.59
C GLY A 82 -5.07 -19.21 -6.97
N ALA A 83 -4.26 -20.03 -6.28
CA ALA A 83 -4.21 -21.47 -6.52
C ALA A 83 -5.57 -22.18 -6.31
N ASP A 84 -6.44 -21.61 -5.47
CA ASP A 84 -7.81 -22.06 -5.25
C ASP A 84 -8.77 -21.77 -6.43
N ARG A 85 -8.30 -21.03 -7.43
CA ARG A 85 -9.06 -20.51 -8.58
C ARG A 85 -10.28 -19.66 -8.20
N LYS A 86 -10.32 -19.13 -6.98
CA LYS A 86 -11.44 -18.35 -6.43
C LYS A 86 -10.99 -17.02 -5.85
N SER A 87 -9.73 -16.90 -5.50
CA SER A 87 -9.13 -15.68 -4.97
C SER A 87 -8.41 -14.89 -6.06
N ILE A 88 -8.42 -13.57 -5.93
CA ILE A 88 -7.58 -12.68 -6.74
C ILE A 88 -6.48 -12.15 -5.84
N LEU A 89 -5.24 -12.29 -6.28
CA LEU A 89 -4.05 -11.78 -5.60
C LEU A 89 -3.55 -10.55 -6.35
N THR A 90 -3.14 -9.52 -5.60
CA THR A 90 -2.72 -8.24 -6.18
C THR A 90 -1.39 -7.73 -5.62
N PRO A 91 -0.31 -8.53 -5.71
CA PRO A 91 1.01 -8.10 -5.27
C PRO A 91 1.53 -6.95 -6.16
N PRO A 92 2.49 -6.14 -5.69
CA PRO A 92 3.20 -5.21 -6.56
C PRO A 92 3.85 -5.96 -7.73
N VAL A 93 3.95 -5.31 -8.90
CA VAL A 93 4.72 -5.87 -10.02
C VAL A 93 6.20 -5.99 -9.64
N ASP A 94 6.89 -6.99 -10.21
CA ASP A 94 8.28 -7.29 -9.85
C ASP A 94 9.22 -6.09 -10.04
N GLN A 95 8.95 -5.21 -11.01
CA GLN A 95 9.77 -4.03 -11.27
C GLN A 95 9.77 -3.02 -10.10
N VAL A 96 8.82 -3.09 -9.17
CA VAL A 96 8.80 -2.25 -7.96
C VAL A 96 10.05 -2.46 -7.11
N VAL A 97 10.68 -3.65 -7.15
CA VAL A 97 11.94 -3.90 -6.42
C VAL A 97 13.08 -2.99 -6.88
N SER A 98 12.98 -2.41 -8.09
CA SER A 98 13.96 -1.44 -8.59
C SER A 98 13.98 -0.13 -7.80
N LEU A 99 12.93 0.16 -7.01
CA LEU A 99 12.86 1.31 -6.10
C LEU A 99 13.72 1.15 -4.85
N ARG A 100 14.19 -0.07 -4.53
CA ARG A 100 15.09 -0.30 -3.40
C ARG A 100 16.40 0.47 -3.61
N ASP A 101 16.82 1.20 -2.58
CA ASP A 101 18.08 1.95 -2.55
C ASP A 101 19.15 1.18 -1.76
N ARG A 102 18.96 1.05 -0.44
CA ARG A 102 19.90 0.33 0.43
C ARG A 102 19.17 -0.55 1.44
N VAL A 103 19.82 -1.63 1.83
CA VAL A 103 19.38 -2.49 2.94
C VAL A 103 19.50 -1.72 4.25
N LEU A 104 18.48 -1.78 5.11
CA LEU A 104 18.51 -1.23 6.47
C LEU A 104 18.77 -2.35 7.49
N ASP A 105 19.24 -2.00 8.68
CA ASP A 105 19.63 -2.99 9.70
C ASP A 105 18.42 -3.74 10.26
N LYS A 106 18.16 -4.92 9.72
CA LYS A 106 17.08 -5.80 10.15
C LYS A 106 17.27 -6.35 11.57
N MET A 107 18.50 -6.46 12.07
CA MET A 107 18.76 -6.99 13.41
C MET A 107 18.39 -5.98 14.48
N LEU A 108 18.62 -4.69 14.23
CA LEU A 108 18.11 -3.61 15.08
C LEU A 108 16.58 -3.53 14.98
N PHE A 109 16.03 -3.66 13.78
CA PHE A 109 14.59 -3.58 13.53
C PHE A 109 13.80 -4.66 14.29
N LEU A 110 14.25 -5.92 14.21
CA LEU A 110 13.67 -7.07 14.91
C LEU A 110 13.80 -6.98 16.45
N ARG A 111 14.76 -6.18 16.95
CA ARG A 111 14.89 -5.88 18.39
C ARG A 111 14.01 -4.72 18.84
N GLY A 112 13.16 -4.20 17.95
CA GLY A 112 12.30 -3.06 18.22
C GLY A 112 13.08 -1.76 18.42
N GLN A 113 14.29 -1.66 17.88
CA GLN A 113 15.04 -0.40 17.91
C GLN A 113 14.59 0.55 16.79
N LEU A 114 14.82 1.84 17.01
CA LEU A 114 14.56 2.86 16.00
C LEU A 114 15.52 2.71 14.82
N ILE A 115 14.97 2.65 13.61
CA ILE A 115 15.72 2.61 12.36
C ILE A 115 15.52 3.92 11.62
N SER A 116 16.62 4.59 11.26
CA SER A 116 16.59 5.81 10.47
C SER A 116 16.11 5.56 9.05
N LEU A 117 15.25 6.46 8.55
CA LEU A 117 14.74 6.48 7.19
C LEU A 117 15.44 7.59 6.38
N PRO A 118 16.58 7.32 5.72
CA PRO A 118 17.39 8.36 5.09
C PRO A 118 16.64 9.15 4.01
N ASN A 119 15.70 8.48 3.32
CA ASN A 119 14.90 9.08 2.25
C ASN A 119 13.46 9.39 2.68
N GLY A 120 13.08 9.06 3.93
CA GLY A 120 11.71 9.14 4.43
C GLY A 120 10.78 8.03 3.95
N THR A 121 11.32 7.00 3.32
CA THR A 121 10.59 5.89 2.68
C THR A 121 11.27 4.56 2.99
N ALA A 122 10.47 3.50 3.06
CA ALA A 122 10.97 2.13 3.20
C ALA A 122 10.03 1.11 2.56
N GLU A 123 10.61 -0.02 2.17
CA GLU A 123 9.90 -1.28 1.95
C GLU A 123 10.27 -2.24 3.08
N ILE A 124 9.27 -2.91 3.64
CA ILE A 124 9.42 -3.83 4.75
C ILE A 124 8.72 -5.14 4.36
N LYS A 125 9.46 -6.23 4.40
CA LYS A 125 8.92 -7.58 4.26
C LYS A 125 9.00 -8.27 5.61
N LEU A 126 7.87 -8.73 6.12
CA LEU A 126 7.80 -9.52 7.35
C LEU A 126 7.23 -10.91 7.05
N LEU A 127 7.84 -11.93 7.63
CA LEU A 127 7.27 -13.27 7.77
C LEU A 127 6.84 -13.42 9.22
N ILE A 128 5.57 -13.71 9.44
CA ILE A 128 4.95 -13.81 10.76
C ILE A 128 4.47 -15.25 10.94
N ASP A 129 4.74 -15.84 12.10
CA ASP A 129 4.22 -17.17 12.45
C ASP A 129 2.69 -17.13 12.41
N PRO A 130 2.01 -17.92 11.56
CA PRO A 130 0.55 -17.92 11.46
C PRO A 130 -0.17 -18.28 12.77
N ASN A 131 0.54 -18.87 13.74
CA ASN A 131 -0.02 -19.21 15.04
C ASN A 131 0.06 -18.06 16.06
N TYR A 132 0.66 -16.92 15.72
CA TYR A 132 0.78 -15.78 16.62
C TYR A 132 -0.59 -15.32 17.15
N LYS A 133 -0.62 -14.86 18.40
CA LYS A 133 -1.86 -14.46 19.10
C LYS A 133 -1.83 -13.05 19.65
N GLY A 134 -0.67 -12.41 19.79
CA GLY A 134 -0.58 -11.02 20.21
C GLY A 134 -0.74 -10.02 19.07
N SER A 135 -0.13 -8.86 19.24
CA SER A 135 -0.07 -7.81 18.22
C SER A 135 1.37 -7.43 17.90
N ILE A 136 1.58 -7.03 16.65
CA ILE A 136 2.82 -6.43 16.17
C ILE A 136 2.45 -5.08 15.58
N ARG A 137 3.17 -4.04 16.00
CA ARG A 137 2.97 -2.68 15.50
C ARG A 137 4.23 -2.16 14.85
N LEU A 138 4.12 -1.74 13.61
CA LEU A 138 5.06 -0.84 12.96
C LEU A 138 4.61 0.60 13.25
N SER A 139 5.47 1.40 13.87
CA SER A 139 5.25 2.83 14.06
C SER A 139 6.22 3.64 13.18
N LEU A 140 5.70 4.68 12.54
CA LEU A 140 6.45 5.60 11.69
C LEU A 140 6.60 6.93 12.42
N VAL A 141 7.84 7.31 12.70
CA VAL A 141 8.16 8.55 13.41
C VAL A 141 8.11 9.70 12.42
N HIS A 142 7.18 10.62 12.67
CA HIS A 142 7.02 11.87 11.92
C HIS A 142 7.20 13.06 12.86
N PRO A 143 7.81 14.18 12.44
CA PRO A 143 8.01 15.30 13.34
C PRO A 143 6.70 15.96 13.81
N THR A 144 5.64 15.90 12.99
CA THR A 144 4.33 16.50 13.30
C THR A 144 3.19 15.50 13.52
N LEU A 145 3.28 14.25 13.04
CA LEU A 145 2.19 13.26 13.15
C LEU A 145 2.43 12.37 14.36
N LYS A 146 1.90 12.80 15.51
CA LYS A 146 2.18 12.16 16.81
C LYS A 146 0.96 11.51 17.47
N ASN A 147 -0.27 11.86 17.07
CA ASN A 147 -1.47 11.33 17.70
C ASN A 147 -2.64 11.15 16.71
N PRO A 148 -2.97 9.89 16.33
CA PRO A 148 -2.19 8.69 16.61
C PRO A 148 -0.84 8.71 15.84
N VAL A 149 0.16 7.97 16.33
CA VAL A 149 1.41 7.75 15.59
C VAL A 149 1.11 6.90 14.36
N PRO A 150 1.43 7.36 13.12
CA PRO A 150 1.16 6.60 11.91
C PRO A 150 1.86 5.25 11.90
N GLY A 151 1.28 4.27 11.21
CA GLY A 151 1.83 2.93 11.22
C GLY A 151 0.92 1.84 10.69
N VAL A 152 1.30 0.61 10.96
CA VAL A 152 0.53 -0.60 10.66
C VAL A 152 0.48 -1.46 11.90
N GLU A 153 -0.69 -1.96 12.24
CA GLU A 153 -0.90 -2.90 13.33
C GLU A 153 -1.48 -4.20 12.79
N ILE A 154 -0.92 -5.32 13.25
CA ILE A 154 -1.38 -6.66 12.92
C ILE A 154 -1.72 -7.33 14.25
N SER A 155 -2.95 -7.81 14.38
CA SER A 155 -3.47 -8.43 15.60
C SER A 155 -4.49 -9.52 15.28
N GLN A 156 -5.11 -10.12 16.30
CA GLN A 156 -6.21 -11.07 16.09
C GLN A 156 -7.44 -10.43 15.42
N GLN A 157 -7.58 -9.10 15.50
CA GLN A 157 -8.65 -8.37 14.84
C GLN A 157 -8.37 -8.15 13.34
N GLY A 158 -7.15 -8.44 12.89
CA GLY A 158 -6.73 -8.33 11.50
C GLY A 158 -5.60 -7.32 11.33
N LEU A 159 -5.55 -6.74 10.13
CA LEU A 159 -4.55 -5.76 9.74
C LEU A 159 -5.18 -4.36 9.66
N GLU A 160 -4.59 -3.40 10.35
CA GLU A 160 -5.02 -2.02 10.39
C GLU A 160 -3.90 -1.07 9.96
N ILE A 161 -4.23 -0.09 9.11
CA ILE A 161 -3.35 1.02 8.79
C ILE A 161 -3.79 2.23 9.61
N ILE A 162 -2.85 2.83 10.32
CA ILE A 162 -3.07 3.96 11.21
C ILE A 162 -2.51 5.19 10.52
N SER A 163 -3.39 6.08 10.05
CA SER A 163 -3.00 7.18 9.14
C SER A 163 -2.49 8.45 9.84
N GLY A 164 -2.63 8.55 11.16
CA GLY A 164 -2.35 9.80 11.91
C GLY A 164 -3.41 10.89 11.68
N ALA A 165 -3.23 12.03 12.34
CA ALA A 165 -4.07 13.23 12.16
C ALA A 165 -3.81 13.94 10.82
N VAL A 166 -4.84 14.61 10.31
CA VAL A 166 -4.96 15.13 8.94
C VAL A 166 -4.39 16.55 8.85
N ASP A 167 -3.21 16.74 8.23
CA ASP A 167 -2.71 18.05 7.77
C ASP A 167 -2.57 18.08 6.23
N LYS A 168 -3.30 19.00 5.58
CA LYS A 168 -3.68 18.97 4.16
C LYS A 168 -2.56 19.27 3.16
N SER A 169 -1.28 19.23 3.55
CA SER A 169 -0.18 19.62 2.66
C SER A 169 0.82 18.46 2.46
N LYS A 170 0.90 18.02 1.20
CA LYS A 170 1.70 16.90 0.66
C LYS A 170 1.25 15.49 1.02
N GLN A 171 1.31 14.62 0.02
CA GLN A 171 0.86 13.24 0.11
C GLN A 171 2.01 12.28 0.43
N GLN A 172 1.85 11.55 1.52
CA GLN A 172 2.62 10.33 1.80
C GLN A 172 1.64 9.16 1.85
N ALA A 173 2.14 7.93 1.73
CA ALA A 173 1.26 6.77 1.67
C ALA A 173 1.87 5.56 2.39
N ILE A 174 0.99 4.71 2.92
CA ILE A 174 1.30 3.33 3.31
C ILE A 174 0.53 2.43 2.37
N GLU A 175 1.22 1.47 1.77
CA GLU A 175 0.59 0.34 1.09
C GLU A 175 1.03 -0.96 1.77
N VAL A 176 0.06 -1.82 2.08
CA VAL A 176 0.29 -3.10 2.75
C VAL A 176 -0.23 -4.21 1.86
N TYR A 177 0.59 -5.25 1.68
CA TYR A 177 0.31 -6.41 0.86
C TYR A 177 0.50 -7.67 1.71
N ALA A 178 -0.58 -8.20 2.26
CA ALA A 178 -0.56 -9.42 3.07
C ALA A 178 -0.80 -10.66 2.20
N ASP A 179 -0.16 -11.77 2.57
CA ASP A 179 -0.34 -13.09 1.96
C ASP A 179 -0.23 -13.09 0.43
N GLY A 180 0.85 -12.48 -0.08
CA GLY A 180 1.09 -12.37 -1.52
C GLY A 180 0.13 -11.42 -2.25
N GLY A 181 -0.51 -10.50 -1.53
CA GLY A 181 -1.46 -9.55 -2.10
C GLY A 181 -2.91 -10.05 -2.11
N LEU A 182 -3.22 -11.11 -1.35
CA LEU A 182 -4.60 -11.54 -1.11
C LEU A 182 -5.39 -10.46 -0.38
N THR A 183 -4.76 -9.82 0.61
CA THR A 183 -5.30 -8.65 1.29
C THR A 183 -4.39 -7.47 1.03
N THR A 184 -4.96 -6.38 0.51
CA THR A 184 -4.22 -5.13 0.30
C THR A 184 -4.89 -3.96 0.99
N GLY A 185 -4.11 -3.13 1.64
CA GLY A 185 -4.56 -1.87 2.23
C GLY A 185 -3.73 -0.71 1.71
N THR A 186 -4.38 0.43 1.49
CA THR A 186 -3.70 1.68 1.12
C THR A 186 -4.26 2.78 2.00
N ALA A 187 -3.36 3.55 2.63
CA ALA A 187 -3.74 4.75 3.36
C ALA A 187 -2.87 5.93 2.97
N ARG A 188 -3.49 7.11 2.94
CA ARG A 188 -2.77 8.37 2.86
C ARG A 188 -2.32 8.79 4.25
N LEU A 189 -1.08 9.27 4.31
CA LEU A 189 -0.52 9.96 5.46
C LEU A 189 -0.36 11.43 5.08
N LEU A 190 -0.80 12.30 5.97
CA LEU A 190 -0.94 13.72 5.70
C LEU A 190 0.13 14.49 6.45
N GLY A 191 1.07 15.10 5.74
CA GLY A 191 2.19 15.81 6.35
C GLY A 191 3.21 16.25 5.31
N ASN A 192 3.79 17.43 5.52
CA ASN A 192 4.71 18.08 4.59
C ASN A 192 6.20 17.75 4.84
N GLN A 193 6.48 16.95 5.86
CA GLN A 193 7.83 16.53 6.25
C GLN A 193 8.01 15.04 5.99
N LYS A 194 9.26 14.60 5.92
CA LYS A 194 9.58 13.19 5.74
C LYS A 194 9.44 12.46 7.07
N PHE A 195 9.02 11.20 7.02
CA PHE A 195 9.27 10.28 8.13
C PHE A 195 10.76 10.19 8.40
N THR A 196 11.15 10.17 9.68
CA THR A 196 12.56 10.20 10.06
C THR A 196 13.04 8.83 10.51
N GLN A 197 12.16 8.06 11.15
CA GLN A 197 12.48 6.76 11.72
C GLN A 197 11.27 5.82 11.67
N MET A 198 11.51 4.54 11.91
CA MET A 198 10.48 3.54 12.15
C MET A 198 10.88 2.59 13.28
N GLN A 199 9.89 1.94 13.89
CA GLN A 199 10.10 1.02 14.99
C GLN A 199 9.05 -0.09 14.98
N LEU A 200 9.47 -1.32 15.29
CA LEU A 200 8.55 -2.40 15.64
C LEU A 200 8.35 -2.47 17.15
N SER A 201 7.12 -2.76 17.58
CA SER A 201 6.78 -3.07 18.97
C SER A 201 5.73 -4.18 19.05
N GLY A 202 5.51 -4.70 20.26
CA GLY A 202 4.60 -5.83 20.50
C GLY A 202 5.34 -7.19 20.55
N GLU A 203 4.71 -8.24 20.03
CA GLU A 203 5.19 -9.62 20.11
C GLU A 203 6.22 -9.94 19.00
N LEU A 204 7.40 -9.31 19.07
CA LEU A 204 8.41 -9.41 18.00
C LEU A 204 8.94 -10.84 17.79
N ALA A 205 8.83 -11.72 18.80
CA ALA A 205 9.21 -13.12 18.70
C ALA A 205 8.36 -13.91 17.66
N ALA A 206 7.17 -13.41 17.31
CA ALA A 206 6.34 -14.00 16.26
C ALA A 206 6.86 -13.70 14.83
N ILE A 207 7.82 -12.79 14.67
CA ILE A 207 8.42 -12.47 13.37
C ILE A 207 9.52 -13.50 13.09
N THR A 208 9.27 -14.40 12.14
CA THR A 208 10.18 -15.48 11.74
C THR A 208 11.18 -15.05 10.66
N GLY A 209 10.94 -13.91 10.02
CA GLY A 209 11.85 -13.31 9.04
C GLY A 209 11.52 -11.86 8.76
N ALA A 210 12.56 -11.07 8.48
CA ALA A 210 12.39 -9.68 8.07
C ALA A 210 13.46 -9.28 7.06
N ASP A 211 13.06 -8.48 6.07
CA ASP A 211 13.95 -7.72 5.23
C ASP A 211 13.44 -6.28 5.10
N VAL A 212 14.38 -5.35 5.04
CA VAL A 212 14.08 -3.92 5.16
C VAL A 212 15.00 -3.14 4.22
N TRP A 213 14.41 -2.26 3.42
CA TRP A 213 15.13 -1.38 2.49
C TRP A 213 14.62 0.04 2.58
N SER A 214 15.50 1.04 2.44
CA SER A 214 15.04 2.38 2.06
C SER A 214 14.71 2.41 0.58
N LEU A 215 13.83 3.33 0.18
CA LEU A 215 13.47 3.50 -1.22
C LEU A 215 14.08 4.78 -1.79
N LYS A 216 14.44 4.77 -3.07
CA LYS A 216 14.76 5.99 -3.83
C LYS A 216 13.49 6.56 -4.48
N ALA A 217 13.57 7.80 -4.93
CA ALA A 217 12.49 8.38 -5.72
C ALA A 217 12.31 7.60 -7.03
N ALA A 218 11.06 7.42 -7.45
CA ALA A 218 10.77 6.93 -8.79
C ALA A 218 11.13 8.02 -9.81
N GLU A 219 11.80 7.64 -10.90
CA GLU A 219 12.01 8.53 -12.02
C GLU A 219 10.76 8.60 -12.89
N MET A 220 10.05 9.73 -12.85
CA MET A 220 8.94 10.02 -13.74
C MET A 220 9.50 10.39 -15.12
N ARG A 221 9.63 9.40 -16.01
CA ARG A 221 10.09 9.60 -17.39
C ARG A 221 8.87 9.80 -18.30
N GLY A 222 8.73 11.01 -18.85
CA GLY A 222 7.69 11.35 -19.81
C GLY A 222 8.13 12.48 -20.72
N LYS A 223 7.51 12.61 -21.88
CA LYS A 223 7.65 13.82 -22.71
C LYS A 223 6.71 14.86 -22.12
N TYR A 224 7.27 15.93 -21.56
CA TYR A 224 6.49 17.10 -21.21
C TYR A 224 6.01 17.77 -22.50
N ILE A 225 4.71 17.75 -22.75
CA ILE A 225 4.13 18.59 -23.79
C ILE A 225 3.94 19.94 -23.14
N ASN A 226 4.70 20.94 -23.58
CA ASN A 226 4.51 22.30 -23.10
C ASN A 226 3.11 22.77 -23.56
N PRO A 227 2.18 23.10 -22.66
CA PRO A 227 0.84 23.52 -23.06
C PRO A 227 0.82 24.86 -23.83
N GLN A 228 1.97 25.53 -23.97
CA GLN A 228 2.13 26.76 -24.76
C GLN A 228 2.85 26.57 -26.11
N SER A 229 3.10 25.34 -26.56
CA SER A 229 3.67 25.06 -27.90
C SER A 229 2.64 24.56 -28.89
#